data_AF-A0A660NME9-F1
#
_entry.id   AF-A0A660NME9-F1
#
_cell.length_a   1.000
_cell.length_b   1.000
_cell.length_c   1.000
_cell.angle_alpha   90.00
_cell.angle_beta   90.00
_cell.angle_gamma   90.00
#
_symmetry.space_group_name_H-M   'P 1'
#
loop_
_entity.id
_entity.type
_entity.pdbx_description
1 polymer ?
#
loop_
_entity_poly.entity_id
_entity_poly.type
_entity_poly.pdbx_seq_one_letter_code
_entity_poly.pdbx_strand_id
1 'polypeptide(L)'
;MDKLPPAALEQVAAYFRTLSEPTRLRILNVLGTGEMSVGEIAQHIESSVANTSRHLVQMAGTGLVARESRGNSVYYRVADPSINA
;
A
#
# COMPACT_ATOMS: atom_id res chain seq x y z
N MET A 1 16.22 -22.89 -16.65
CA MET A 1 15.32 -21.87 -16.08
C MET A 1 14.87 -20.99 -17.22
N ASP A 2 13.58 -21.01 -17.54
CA ASP A 2 13.05 -20.09 -18.54
C ASP A 2 13.18 -18.66 -18.04
N LYS A 3 13.60 -17.76 -18.94
CA LYS A 3 13.75 -16.35 -18.63
C LYS A 3 12.36 -15.73 -18.46
N LEU A 4 12.21 -14.86 -17.46
CA LEU A 4 10.99 -14.06 -17.31
C LEU A 4 10.79 -13.16 -18.54
N PRO A 5 9.55 -12.98 -19.01
CA PRO A 5 9.28 -12.03 -20.08
C PRO A 5 9.58 -10.59 -19.61
N PRO A 6 9.99 -9.66 -20.49
CA PRO A 6 10.30 -8.28 -20.12
C PRO A 6 9.19 -7.58 -19.32
N ALA A 7 7.93 -7.81 -19.67
CA ALA A 7 6.79 -7.27 -18.94
C ALA A 7 6.73 -7.71 -17.47
N ALA A 8 7.13 -8.96 -17.18
CA ALA A 8 7.19 -9.44 -15.79
C ALA A 8 8.31 -8.76 -15.01
N LEU A 9 9.46 -8.48 -15.64
CA LEU A 9 10.55 -7.73 -15.00
C LEU A 9 10.12 -6.29 -14.67
N GLU A 10 9.36 -5.64 -15.56
CA GLU A 10 8.80 -4.31 -15.31
C GLU A 10 7.78 -4.31 -14.16
N GLN A 11 6.92 -5.33 -14.11
CA GLN A 11 5.96 -5.52 -13.02
C GLN A 11 6.69 -5.67 -11.67
N VAL A 12 7.71 -6.52 -11.62
CA VAL A 12 8.53 -6.74 -10.42
C VAL A 12 9.26 -5.47 -10.01
N ALA A 13 9.83 -4.73 -10.97
CA ALA A 13 10.48 -3.44 -10.67
C ALA A 13 9.48 -2.40 -10.14
N ALA A 14 8.25 -2.34 -10.68
CA ALA A 14 7.20 -1.48 -10.16
C ALA A 14 6.81 -1.85 -8.72
N TYR A 15 6.69 -3.13 -8.43
CA TYR A 15 6.43 -3.65 -7.08
C TYR A 15 7.51 -3.20 -6.08
N PHE A 16 8.78 -3.43 -6.41
CA PHE A 16 9.90 -3.02 -5.54
C PHE A 16 10.00 -1.50 -5.39
N ARG A 17 9.73 -0.72 -6.44
CA ARG A 17 9.69 0.76 -6.33
C ARG A 17 8.61 1.22 -5.36
N THR A 18 7.47 0.53 -5.31
CA THR A 18 6.46 0.84 -4.29
C THR A 18 6.94 0.44 -2.90
N LEU A 19 7.57 -0.71 -2.73
CA LEU A 19 8.08 -1.11 -1.41
C LEU A 19 9.31 -0.31 -0.94
N SER A 20 10.10 0.29 -1.83
CA SER A 20 11.36 0.96 -1.48
C SER A 20 11.20 2.34 -0.83
N GLU A 21 10.00 2.72 -0.38
CA GLU A 21 9.74 4.02 0.22
C GLU A 21 9.32 3.86 1.69
N PRO A 22 10.00 4.53 2.64
CA PRO A 22 9.77 4.34 4.07
C PRO A 22 8.33 4.58 4.53
N THR A 23 7.64 5.60 4.03
CA THR A 23 6.26 5.92 4.40
C THR A 23 5.31 4.79 4.01
N ARG A 24 5.47 4.19 2.83
CA ARG A 24 4.69 3.03 2.40
C ARG A 24 4.95 1.79 3.24
N LEU A 25 6.20 1.57 3.68
CA LEU A 25 6.50 0.50 4.64
C LEU A 25 5.85 0.74 6.00
N ARG A 26 5.83 1.99 6.49
CA ARG A 26 5.10 2.34 7.73
C ARG A 26 3.59 2.11 7.58
N ILE A 27 3.02 2.48 6.44
CA ILE A 27 1.61 2.22 6.13
C ILE A 27 1.32 0.72 6.17
N LEU A 28 2.13 -0.11 5.51
CA LEU A 28 1.96 -1.57 5.54
C LEU A 28 2.09 -2.13 6.96
N ASN A 29 3.05 -1.65 7.74
CA ASN A 29 3.25 -2.09 9.12
C ASN A 29 2.00 -1.81 9.99
N VAL A 30 1.42 -0.62 9.86
CA VAL A 30 0.20 -0.24 10.59
C VAL A 30 -1.01 -1.06 10.11
N LEU A 31 -1.19 -1.20 8.79
CA LEU A 31 -2.28 -1.98 8.21
C LEU A 31 -2.18 -3.49 8.46
N GLY A 32 -0.98 -3.99 8.84
CA GLY A 32 -0.80 -5.37 9.29
C GLY A 32 -1.57 -5.71 10.57
N THR A 33 -1.99 -4.70 11.33
CA THR A 33 -2.81 -4.87 12.55
C THR A 33 -4.32 -4.88 12.28
N GLY A 34 -4.74 -4.49 11.07
CA GLY A 34 -6.14 -4.37 10.72
C GLY A 34 -6.40 -3.29 9.67
N GLU A 35 -7.62 -3.26 9.16
CA GLU A 35 -8.05 -2.20 8.25
C GLU A 35 -8.22 -0.87 8.99
N MET A 36 -7.87 0.24 8.33
CA MET A 36 -7.93 1.58 8.92
C MET A 36 -8.35 2.62 7.89
N SER A 37 -8.96 3.71 8.34
CA SER A 37 -9.23 4.87 7.51
C SER A 37 -7.95 5.66 7.21
N VAL A 38 -7.97 6.49 6.15
CA VAL A 38 -6.83 7.37 5.81
C VAL A 38 -6.40 8.26 6.99
N GLY A 39 -7.37 8.73 7.78
CA GLY A 39 -7.11 9.59 8.94
C GLY A 39 -6.35 8.86 10.04
N GLU A 40 -6.79 7.65 10.39
CA GLU A 40 -6.14 6.79 11.39
C GLU A 40 -4.71 6.43 10.96
N ILE A 41 -4.53 6.05 9.69
CA ILE A 41 -3.22 5.73 9.12
C ILE A 41 -2.29 6.95 9.23
N ALA A 42 -2.76 8.14 8.82
CA ALA A 42 -1.99 9.36 8.86
C ALA A 42 -1.54 9.72 10.29
N GLN A 43 -2.42 9.50 11.29
CA GLN A 43 -2.08 9.68 12.70
C GLN A 43 -1.01 8.69 13.16
N HIS A 44 -1.12 7.40 12.82
CA HIS A 44 -0.17 6.37 13.26
C HIS A 44 1.23 6.54 12.65
N ILE A 45 1.33 7.03 11.41
CA ILE A 45 2.62 7.22 10.74
C ILE A 45 3.20 8.63 10.88
N GLU A 46 2.54 9.48 11.68
CA GLU A 46 2.89 10.89 11.91
C GLU A 46 3.04 11.68 10.59
N SER A 47 2.06 11.55 9.69
CA SER A 47 2.05 12.25 8.40
C SER A 47 0.74 13.01 8.16
N SER A 48 0.70 13.82 7.12
CA SER A 48 -0.54 14.51 6.73
C SER A 48 -1.49 13.55 6.01
N VAL A 49 -2.79 13.80 6.12
CA VAL A 49 -3.82 13.05 5.39
C VAL A 49 -3.60 13.13 3.87
N ALA A 50 -3.20 14.31 3.36
CA ALA A 50 -2.94 14.50 1.94
C ALA A 50 -1.76 13.66 1.45
N ASN A 51 -0.64 13.66 2.20
CA ASN A 51 0.52 12.83 1.85
C ASN A 51 0.18 11.35 1.94
N THR A 52 -0.43 10.92 3.04
CA THR A 52 -0.86 9.54 3.27
C THR A 52 -1.78 9.04 2.16
N SER A 53 -2.79 9.84 1.77
CA SER A 53 -3.71 9.53 0.67
C SER A 53 -2.96 9.32 -0.66
N ARG A 54 -1.98 10.18 -0.98
CA ARG A 54 -1.16 10.02 -2.19
C ARG A 54 -0.40 8.70 -2.20
N HIS A 55 0.21 8.31 -1.08
CA HIS A 55 0.89 7.01 -0.97
C HIS A 55 -0.10 5.84 -1.11
N LEU A 56 -1.25 5.91 -0.45
CA LEU A 56 -2.29 4.86 -0.50
C LEU A 56 -2.87 4.66 -1.91
N VAL A 57 -3.10 5.74 -2.67
CA VAL A 57 -3.53 5.65 -4.08
C VAL A 57 -2.49 4.93 -4.93
N GLN A 58 -1.19 5.25 -4.75
CA GLN A 58 -0.11 4.57 -5.47
C GLN A 58 -0.03 3.09 -5.10
N MET A 59 -0.12 2.76 -3.81
CA MET A 59 -0.08 1.38 -3.32
C MET A 59 -1.28 0.55 -3.79
N ALA A 60 -2.47 1.16 -3.86
CA ALA A 60 -3.66 0.51 -4.41
C ALA A 60 -3.49 0.20 -5.90
N GLY A 61 -2.86 1.12 -6.64
CA GLY A 61 -2.52 0.91 -8.05
C GLY A 61 -1.55 -0.26 -8.31
N THR A 62 -0.76 -0.66 -7.32
CA THR A 62 0.12 -1.85 -7.41
C THR A 62 -0.44 -3.09 -6.73
N GLY A 63 -1.67 -3.04 -6.22
CA GLY A 63 -2.32 -4.18 -5.57
C GLY A 63 -1.82 -4.48 -4.14
N LEU A 64 -0.95 -3.64 -3.56
CA LEU A 64 -0.44 -3.85 -2.20
C LEU A 64 -1.51 -3.66 -1.13
N VAL A 65 -2.41 -2.70 -1.36
CA VAL A 65 -3.54 -2.41 -0.46
C VAL A 65 -4.85 -2.38 -1.25
N ALA A 66 -5.93 -2.80 -0.60
CA ALA A 66 -7.28 -2.63 -1.11
C ALA A 66 -7.89 -1.37 -0.51
N ARG A 67 -8.80 -0.74 -1.27
CA ARG A 67 -9.54 0.46 -0.89
C ARG A 67 -11.03 0.15 -0.84
N GLU A 68 -11.70 0.60 0.21
CA GLU A 68 -13.15 0.48 0.35
C GLU A 68 -13.77 1.81 0.81
N SER A 69 -14.83 2.26 0.13
CA SER A 69 -15.58 3.45 0.54
C SER A 69 -16.70 3.05 1.49
N ARG A 70 -16.72 3.61 2.71
CA ARG A 70 -17.73 3.36 3.73
C ARG A 70 -18.31 4.69 4.21
N GLY A 71 -19.45 5.06 3.63
CA GLY A 71 -20.06 6.38 3.86
C GLY A 71 -19.10 7.50 3.46
N ASN A 72 -18.77 8.38 4.40
CA ASN A 72 -17.90 9.53 4.19
C ASN A 72 -16.40 9.24 4.38
N SER A 73 -16.05 7.98 4.64
CA SER A 73 -14.68 7.56 4.93
C SER A 73 -14.20 6.49 3.94
N VAL A 74 -12.90 6.46 3.71
CA VAL A 74 -12.25 5.43 2.89
C VAL A 74 -11.32 4.62 3.80
N TYR A 75 -11.51 3.31 3.78
CA TYR A 75 -10.74 2.34 4.54
C TYR A 75 -9.77 1.60 3.62
N TYR A 76 -8.62 1.25 4.18
CA TYR A 76 -7.58 0.49 3.52
C TYR A 76 -7.20 -0.73 4.33
N ARG A 77 -6.82 -1.79 3.62
CA ARG A 77 -6.29 -3.04 4.20
C ARG A 77 -5.17 -3.58 3.31
N VAL A 78 -4.28 -4.38 3.87
CA VAL A 78 -3.33 -5.17 3.06
C VAL A 78 -4.13 -6.08 2.12
N ALA A 79 -3.76 -6.06 0.84
CA ALA A 79 -4.39 -6.89 -0.19
C ALA A 79 -3.41 -7.92 -0.77
N ASP A 80 -2.11 -7.64 -0.71
CA ASP A 80 -1.10 -8.56 -1.17
C ASP A 80 -0.86 -9.68 -0.15
N PRO A 81 -1.11 -10.95 -0.50
CA PRO A 81 -0.94 -12.07 0.41
C PRO A 81 0.53 -12.33 0.80
N SER A 82 1.50 -11.81 0.04
CA SER A 82 2.93 -11.95 0.35
C SER A 82 3.41 -11.01 1.47
N ILE A 83 2.60 -10.03 1.85
CA ILE A 83 2.91 -9.05 2.91
C ILE A 83 2.44 -9.53 4.30
N ASN A 84 1.58 -10.54 4.36
CA ASN A 84 1.15 -11.13 5.63
C ASN A 84 2.08 -12.28 6.04
N ALA A 85 2.81 -12.10 7.14
CA ALA A 85 3.55 -13.15 7.85
C ALA A 85 3.05 -13.26 9.29
#